data_AF-A0A6F9DZC9-F1
#
_entry.id   AF-A0A6F9DZC9-F1
#
_cell.length_a   1.000
_cell.length_b   1.000
_cell.length_c   1.000
_cell.angle_alpha   90.00
_cell.angle_beta   90.00
_cell.angle_gamma   90.00
#
_symmetry.space_group_name_H-M   'P 1'
#
loop_
_entity.id
_entity.type
_entity.pdbx_description
1 polymer ?
#
loop_
_entity_poly.entity_id
_entity_poly.type
_entity_poly.pdbx_seq_one_letter_code
_entity_poly.pdbx_strand_id
1 'polypeptide(L)' 'MTRLDDTTEKTINRVVLDCEVFWILRNIPRTQVDEMKAELEQHLREAVRDGKTVTDVVGAL' A
#
# COMPACT_ATOMS: atom_id res chain seq x y z
N MET A 1 8.45 -8.03 -17.41
CA MET A 1 7.91 -7.32 -16.24
C MET A 1 6.39 -7.31 -16.37
N THR A 2 5.68 -8.10 -15.56
CA THR A 2 4.24 -8.32 -15.72
C THR A 2 3.47 -7.14 -15.14
N ARG A 3 2.53 -6.60 -15.91
CA ARG A 3 1.61 -5.54 -15.45
C ARG A 3 0.64 -6.14 -14.43
N LEU A 4 0.39 -5.44 -13.32
CA LEU A 4 -0.63 -5.84 -12.36
C LEU A 4 -2.02 -5.69 -12.99
N ASP A 5 -2.95 -6.58 -12.65
CA ASP A 5 -4.34 -6.44 -13.07
C ASP A 5 -5.04 -5.29 -12.32
N ASP A 6 -6.12 -4.78 -12.90
CA ASP A 6 -6.84 -3.62 -12.38
C ASP A 6 -7.48 -3.88 -11.00
N THR A 7 -7.78 -5.12 -10.65
CA THR A 7 -8.36 -5.46 -9.34
C THR A 7 -7.30 -5.36 -8.27
N THR A 8 -6.13 -5.94 -8.53
CA THR A 8 -4.96 -5.84 -7.64
C THR A 8 -4.59 -4.37 -7.41
N GLU A 9 -4.50 -3.56 -8.46
CA GLU A 9 -4.12 -2.16 -8.33
C GLU A 9 -5.13 -1.36 -7.50
N LYS A 10 -6.43 -1.63 -7.65
CA LYS A 10 -7.49 -1.02 -6.81
C LYS A 10 -7.33 -1.40 -5.35
N THR A 11 -7.02 -2.67 -5.06
CA THR A 11 -6.80 -3.15 -3.70
C THR A 11 -5.59 -2.48 -3.05
N ILE A 12 -4.47 -2.36 -3.77
CA ILE A 12 -3.28 -1.65 -3.30
C ILE A 12 -3.63 -0.20 -2.98
N ASN A 13 -4.27 0.52 -3.91
CA ASN A 13 -4.67 1.91 -3.71
C ASN A 13 -5.61 2.08 -2.51
N ARG A 14 -6.52 1.12 -2.28
CA ARG A 14 -7.42 1.17 -1.14
C ARG A 14 -6.67 1.03 0.18
N VAL A 15 -5.78 0.05 0.29
CA VAL A 15 -4.96 -0.18 1.49
C VAL A 15 -4.07 1.03 1.79
N VAL A 16 -3.40 1.56 0.77
CA VAL A 16 -2.54 2.74 0.90
C VAL A 16 -3.34 3.95 1.39
N LEU A 17 -4.54 4.17 0.86
CA LEU A 17 -5.43 5.25 1.31
C LEU A 17 -5.87 5.06 2.77
N ASP A 18 -6.25 3.84 3.17
CA ASP A 18 -6.67 3.56 4.54
C ASP A 18 -5.52 3.79 5.53
N CYS A 19 -4.28 3.42 5.17
CA CYS A 19 -3.07 3.72 5.94
C CYS A 19 -2.77 5.22 6.02
N GLU A 20 -2.87 5.93 4.90
CA GLU A 20 -2.67 7.39 4.84
C GLU A 20 -3.61 8.12 5.79
N VAL A 21 -4.91 7.79 5.75
CA VAL A 21 -5.92 8.35 6.65
C VAL A 21 -5.57 8.05 8.11
N PHE A 22 -5.20 6.81 8.42
CA PHE A 22 -4.81 6.42 9.77
C PHE A 22 -3.61 7.23 10.29
N TRP A 23 -2.54 7.39 9.50
CA TRP A 23 -1.36 8.15 9.89
C TRP A 23 -1.64 9.63 10.11
N ILE A 24 -2.45 10.24 9.24
CA ILE A 24 -2.90 11.63 9.39
C ILE A 24 -3.68 11.81 10.70
N LEU A 25 -4.61 10.89 11.01
CA LEU A 25 -5.37 10.94 12.27
C LEU A 25 -4.49 10.75 13.52
N ARG A 26 -3.30 10.16 13.36
CA ARG A 26 -2.30 10.00 14.42
C ARG A 26 -1.30 11.17 14.50
N ASN A 27 -1.54 12.25 13.76
CA ASN A 27 -0.70 13.45 13.69
C ASN A 27 0.73 13.18 13.19
N ILE A 28 0.92 12.17 12.33
CA ILE A 28 2.20 12.02 11.62
C ILE A 28 2.36 13.20 10.65
N PRO A 29 3.54 13.86 10.60
CA PRO A 29 3.79 14.96 9.66
C PRO A 29 3.52 14.56 8.21
N ARG A 30 2.90 15.44 7.43
CA ARG A 30 2.54 15.16 6.02
C ARG A 30 3.71 14.69 5.17
N THR A 31 4.87 15.32 5.32
CA THR A 31 6.09 14.92 4.59
C THR A 31 6.49 13.48 4.88
N GLN A 32 6.33 13.05 6.13
CA GLN A 32 6.61 11.67 6.53
C GLN A 32 5.52 10.71 6.03
N VAL A 33 4.25 11.14 6.03
CA VAL A 33 3.14 10.37 5.43
C VAL A 33 3.39 10.12 3.94
N ASP A 34 3.85 11.13 3.19
CA ASP A 34 4.13 11.01 1.76
C ASP A 34 5.25 9.99 1.48
N GLU A 35 6.32 10.00 2.28
CA GLU A 35 7.42 9.02 2.21
C GLU A 35 6.92 7.61 2.52
N MET A 36 6.21 7.44 3.64
CA MET A 36 5.67 6.14 4.06
C MET A 36 4.66 5.58 3.07
N LYS A 37 3.85 6.45 2.46
CA LYS A 37 2.89 6.09 1.40
C LYS A 37 3.62 5.54 0.18
N ALA A 38 4.64 6.26 -0.30
CA ALA A 38 5.41 5.84 -1.47
C ALA A 38 6.12 4.49 -1.23
N GLU A 39 6.71 4.31 -0.05
CA GLU A 39 7.37 3.05 0.33
C GLU A 39 6.37 1.88 0.42
N LEU A 40 5.22 2.08 1.07
CA LEU A 40 4.18 1.05 1.17
C LEU A 40 3.64 0.65 -0.21
N GLU A 41 3.36 1.63 -1.07
CA GLU A 41 2.86 1.41 -2.43
C GLU A 41 3.88 0.61 -3.27
N GLN A 42 5.17 0.92 -3.14
CA GLN A 42 6.23 0.15 -3.79
C GLN A 42 6.27 -1.30 -3.27
N HIS A 43 6.33 -1.50 -1.96
CA HIS A 43 6.43 -2.84 -1.36
C HIS A 43 5.24 -3.73 -1.71
N LEU A 44 4.03 -3.18 -1.73
CA LEU A 44 2.83 -3.93 -2.12
C LEU A 44 2.89 -4.39 -3.58
N ARG A 45 3.33 -3.52 -4.49
CA ARG A 45 3.47 -3.88 -5.91
C ARG A 45 4.56 -4.91 -6.14
N GLU A 46 5.68 -4.80 -5.43
CA GLU A 46 6.77 -5.78 -5.48
C GLU A 46 6.32 -7.14 -4.94
N ALA A 47 5.65 -7.17 -3.79
CA ALA A 47 5.13 -8.39 -3.20
C ALA A 47 4.18 -9.14 -4.15
N VAL A 48 3.28 -8.42 -4.84
CA VAL A 48 2.38 -9.05 -5.82
C VAL A 48 3.14 -9.57 -7.04
N ARG A 49 4.16 -8.85 -7.52
CA ARG A 49 5.02 -9.35 -8.60
C ARG A 49 5.77 -10.62 -8.21
N ASP A 50 6.09 -10.77 -6.93
CA ASP A 50 6.69 -11.96 -6.35
C ASP A 50 5.68 -13.09 -6.04
N GLY A 51 4.41 -12.90 -6.41
CA GLY A 51 3.35 -13.91 -6.27
C GLY A 51 2.66 -13.93 -4.90
N LYS A 52 2.92 -12.93 -4.04
CA LYS A 52 2.20 -12.76 -2.77
C LYS A 52 0.89 -12.00 -2.98
N THR A 53 -0.02 -12.12 -2.04
CA THR A 53 -1.23 -11.30 -2.00
C THR A 53 -0.99 -10.03 -1.19
N VAL A 54 -1.82 -9.00 -1.42
CA VAL A 54 -1.78 -7.77 -0.59
C VAL A 54 -1.98 -8.10 0.90
N THR A 55 -2.87 -9.05 1.22
CA THR A 55 -3.15 -9.51 2.58
C THR A 55 -1.97 -10.21 3.25
N ASP A 56 -1.06 -10.83 2.48
CA ASP A 56 0.15 -11.42 3.06
C ASP A 56 1.12 -10.36 3.60
N VAL A 57 1.03 -9.12 3.10
CA VAL A 57 1.92 -8.01 3.49
C VAL A 57 1.35 -7.23 4.67
N VAL A 58 0.07 -6.88 4.62
CA VAL A 58 -0.57 -6.03 5.65
C VAL A 58 -1.31 -6.82 6.73
N GLY A 59 -1.43 -8.13 6.57
CA GLY A 59 -2.25 -8.98 7.43
C GLY A 59 -3.73 -8.96 7.04
N ALA A 60 -4.53 -9.71 7.79
CA ALA A 60 -5.99 -9.68 7.64
C ALA A 60 -6.51 -8.32 8.13
N LEU A 61 -7.32 -7.67 7.28
CA LEU A 61 -8.08 -6.46 7.60
C LEU A 61 -9.30 -6.78 8.49
#